data_AF-A0A6M3LYD8-F1
#
_entry.id   AF-A0A6M3LYD8-F1
#
_cell.length_a   1.000
_cell.length_b   1.000
_cell.length_c   1.000
_cell.angle_alpha   90.00
_cell.angle_beta   90.00
_cell.angle_gamma   90.00
#
_symmetry.space_group_name_H-M   'P 1'
#
loop_
_entity.id
_entity.type
_entity.pdbx_description
1 polymer ?
#
loop_
_entity_poly.entity_id
_entity_poly.type
_entity_poly.pdbx_seq_one_letter_code
_entity_poly.pdbx_strand_id
1 'polypeptide(L)'
;MVTFDSGGRLGNRLFQYTIARLFAEKNGLWLDTPYKWNDTITASPHKHGERYENDTITIKETVHTPNILEMKIEKRHYHLNGYWQESHYYIPHREQILGFFNEKADVHLDTDNIIMHVRLDDYKKFGKGGTVLDPQYYIDCLEREDFDELFIITDAPEDDYFNVFNRYNPIYAKGSEKQDFWFITQFDRIICGNSSFSWWAAFLSNARKVYMPECWIRNSYDIRHNLPFGILMKAGFIDYV
;
A
#
# COMPACT_ATOMS: atom_id res chain seq x y z
N MET A 1 5.60 -10.40 -23.20
CA MET A 1 6.13 -10.17 -21.85
C MET A 1 5.61 -8.86 -21.30
N VAL A 2 5.74 -8.63 -20.01
CA VAL A 2 5.36 -7.42 -19.29
C VAL A 2 6.61 -6.89 -18.59
N THR A 3 6.89 -5.61 -18.77
CA THR A 3 7.84 -4.83 -17.96
C THR A 3 7.09 -3.66 -17.33
N PHE A 4 7.68 -3.00 -16.35
CA PHE A 4 7.05 -1.88 -15.67
C PHE A 4 8.08 -0.92 -15.07
N ASP A 5 7.67 0.33 -14.83
CA ASP A 5 8.51 1.31 -14.15
C ASP A 5 8.67 0.98 -12.65
N SER A 6 9.88 1.19 -12.13
CA SER A 6 10.15 1.09 -10.69
C SER A 6 10.45 2.48 -10.14
N GLY A 7 9.54 3.00 -9.30
CA GLY A 7 9.64 4.34 -8.71
C GLY A 7 9.21 4.38 -7.25
N GLY A 8 9.69 5.40 -6.52
CA GLY A 8 9.33 5.62 -5.11
C GLY A 8 9.95 4.62 -4.12
N ARG A 9 9.34 4.58 -2.92
CA ARG A 9 9.68 3.67 -1.80
C ARG A 9 8.91 2.35 -1.87
N LEU A 10 9.12 1.43 -0.94
CA LEU A 10 8.57 0.07 -0.93
C LEU A 10 7.08 -0.01 -1.33
N GLY A 11 6.20 0.75 -0.67
CA GLY A 11 4.76 0.67 -0.93
C GLY A 11 4.38 1.00 -2.38
N ASN A 12 5.06 1.97 -3.01
CA ASN A 12 4.81 2.32 -4.42
C ASN A 12 5.30 1.20 -5.35
N ARG A 13 6.45 0.61 -5.02
CA ARG A 13 7.04 -0.49 -5.77
C ARG A 13 6.17 -1.75 -5.74
N LEU A 14 5.47 -2.00 -4.62
CA LEU A 14 4.53 -3.10 -4.48
C LEU A 14 3.29 -2.93 -5.37
N PHE A 15 2.76 -1.71 -5.51
CA PHE A 15 1.67 -1.45 -6.47
C PHE A 15 2.10 -1.73 -7.90
N GLN A 16 3.25 -1.19 -8.31
CA GLN A 16 3.83 -1.36 -9.64
C GLN A 16 4.12 -2.82 -9.98
N TYR A 17 4.70 -3.57 -9.04
CA TYR A 17 4.92 -5.00 -9.21
C TYR A 17 3.58 -5.75 -9.31
N THR A 18 2.66 -5.52 -8.38
CA THR A 18 1.46 -6.33 -8.24
C THR A 18 0.54 -6.17 -9.45
N ILE A 19 0.36 -4.94 -9.94
CA ILE A 19 -0.44 -4.71 -11.15
C ILE A 19 0.19 -5.38 -12.37
N ALA A 20 1.52 -5.29 -12.52
CA ALA A 20 2.24 -5.92 -13.62
C ALA A 20 2.14 -7.44 -13.54
N ARG A 21 2.16 -8.01 -12.33
CA ARG A 21 1.96 -9.44 -12.08
C ARG A 21 0.55 -9.90 -12.42
N LEU A 22 -0.48 -9.18 -11.98
CA LEU A 22 -1.88 -9.47 -12.32
C LEU A 22 -2.11 -9.42 -13.83
N PHE A 23 -1.62 -8.36 -14.47
CA PHE A 23 -1.73 -8.16 -15.91
C PHE A 23 -0.99 -9.26 -16.69
N ALA A 24 0.20 -9.64 -16.25
CA ALA A 24 0.99 -10.72 -16.84
C ALA A 24 0.27 -12.07 -16.74
N GLU A 25 -0.20 -12.46 -15.56
CA GLU A 25 -0.91 -13.72 -15.34
C GLU A 25 -2.20 -13.81 -16.15
N LYS A 26 -3.03 -12.77 -16.10
CA LYS A 26 -4.32 -12.73 -16.81
C LYS A 26 -4.15 -12.93 -18.31
N ASN A 27 -3.03 -12.45 -18.86
CA ASN A 27 -2.76 -12.51 -20.28
C ASN A 27 -1.73 -13.60 -20.66
N GLY A 28 -1.31 -14.45 -19.73
CA GLY A 28 -0.32 -15.51 -19.97
C GLY A 28 1.00 -14.98 -20.53
N LEU A 29 1.44 -13.82 -20.08
CA LEU A 29 2.68 -13.16 -20.52
C LEU A 29 3.75 -13.27 -19.43
N TRP A 30 5.00 -13.47 -19.81
CA TRP A 30 6.14 -13.42 -18.88
C TRP A 30 6.21 -12.07 -18.17
N LEU A 31 6.42 -12.03 -16.86
CA LEU A 31 6.75 -10.79 -16.13
C LEU A 31 8.26 -10.66 -15.98
N ASP A 32 8.84 -9.66 -16.63
CA ASP A 32 10.22 -9.24 -16.42
C ASP A 32 10.24 -8.08 -15.42
N THR A 33 10.93 -8.30 -14.29
CA THR A 33 10.90 -7.38 -13.16
C THR A 33 12.28 -6.78 -12.92
N PRO A 34 12.37 -5.45 -12.70
CA PRO A 34 13.63 -4.81 -12.34
C PRO A 34 14.09 -5.15 -10.92
N TYR A 35 13.22 -5.76 -10.09
CA TYR A 35 13.56 -6.10 -8.71
C TYR A 35 14.40 -7.37 -8.66
N LYS A 36 15.65 -7.22 -8.20
CA LYS A 36 16.42 -8.35 -7.68
C LYS A 36 15.76 -8.74 -6.37
N TRP A 37 15.15 -9.91 -6.31
CA TRP A 37 14.30 -10.44 -5.23
C TRP A 37 15.00 -10.66 -3.87
N ASN A 38 15.65 -9.64 -3.34
CA ASN A 38 16.27 -9.63 -2.02
C ASN A 38 16.12 -8.21 -1.45
N ASP A 39 15.13 -8.03 -0.58
CA ASP A 39 15.40 -8.03 0.86
C ASP A 39 14.12 -7.80 1.68
N THR A 40 13.14 -7.02 1.20
CA THR A 40 11.99 -6.61 2.04
C THR A 40 10.74 -7.49 1.91
N ILE A 41 10.31 -7.79 0.67
CA ILE A 41 9.19 -8.70 0.38
C ILE A 41 9.58 -9.55 -0.82
N THR A 42 9.73 -10.85 -0.63
CA THR A 42 10.13 -11.76 -1.69
C THR A 42 8.87 -12.18 -2.43
N ALA A 43 8.70 -11.78 -3.69
CA ALA A 43 7.59 -12.26 -4.50
C ALA A 43 8.09 -13.19 -5.60
N SER A 44 7.28 -14.17 -5.97
CA SER A 44 7.64 -15.12 -7.01
C SER A 44 7.65 -14.42 -8.37
N PRO A 45 8.61 -14.69 -9.27
CA PRO A 45 8.59 -14.12 -10.61
C PRO A 45 7.60 -14.88 -11.52
N HIS A 46 6.94 -14.22 -12.48
CA HIS A 46 5.99 -14.89 -13.38
C HIS A 46 6.74 -15.36 -14.62
N LYS A 47 7.42 -16.50 -14.47
CA LYS A 47 8.35 -17.02 -15.48
C LYS A 47 7.74 -18.08 -16.41
N HIS A 48 6.42 -18.27 -16.36
CA HIS A 48 5.74 -19.32 -17.13
C HIS A 48 4.98 -18.79 -18.35
N GLY A 49 4.89 -17.47 -18.52
CA GLY A 49 4.18 -16.86 -19.64
C GLY A 49 5.03 -16.63 -20.89
N GLU A 50 4.38 -16.17 -21.95
CA GLU A 50 5.01 -15.93 -23.25
C GLU A 50 5.89 -14.67 -23.25
N ARG A 51 7.04 -14.78 -23.90
CA ARG A 51 8.02 -13.70 -24.04
C ARG A 51 8.02 -13.19 -25.49
N TYR A 52 7.88 -11.88 -25.62
CA TYR A 52 7.91 -11.15 -26.89
C TYR A 52 8.90 -10.01 -26.68
N GLU A 53 9.94 -9.90 -27.51
CA GLU A 53 11.04 -8.94 -27.30
C GLU A 53 10.95 -7.69 -28.17
N ASN A 54 10.11 -7.72 -29.20
CA ASN A 54 9.93 -6.62 -30.15
C ASN A 54 8.52 -6.01 -30.02
N ASP A 55 8.34 -4.83 -30.60
CA ASP A 55 7.06 -4.09 -30.68
C ASP A 55 6.43 -3.79 -29.30
N THR A 56 7.19 -3.13 -28.42
CA THR A 56 6.72 -2.75 -27.09
C THR A 56 5.56 -1.75 -27.15
N ILE A 57 4.45 -2.10 -26.53
CA ILE A 57 3.31 -1.22 -26.29
C ILE A 57 3.41 -0.66 -24.87
N THR A 58 3.55 0.65 -24.75
CA THR A 58 3.55 1.32 -23.44
C THR A 58 2.13 1.73 -23.04
N ILE A 59 1.67 1.25 -21.89
CA ILE A 59 0.43 1.71 -21.26
C ILE A 59 0.80 2.67 -20.14
N LYS A 60 0.38 3.92 -20.26
CA LYS A 60 0.61 4.96 -19.24
C LYS A 60 -0.62 5.10 -18.36
N GLU A 61 -0.41 5.20 -17.05
CA GLU A 61 -1.45 5.54 -16.08
C GLU A 61 -1.81 7.03 -16.16
N THR A 62 -3.10 7.33 -16.32
CA THR A 62 -3.68 8.66 -16.45
C THR A 62 -5.12 8.63 -15.91
N VAL A 63 -5.74 9.82 -15.76
CA VAL A 63 -7.19 10.01 -15.46
C VAL A 63 -8.11 9.11 -16.29
N HIS A 64 -7.70 8.83 -17.53
CA HIS A 64 -8.53 8.21 -18.55
C HIS A 64 -8.08 6.80 -18.89
N THR A 65 -7.08 6.27 -18.18
CA THR A 65 -6.61 4.92 -18.41
C THR A 65 -7.71 3.95 -17.99
N PRO A 66 -8.22 3.12 -18.91
CA PRO A 66 -9.23 2.13 -18.54
C PRO A 66 -8.63 1.12 -17.56
N ASN A 67 -9.48 0.35 -16.88
CA ASN A 67 -9.00 -0.75 -16.07
C ASN A 67 -8.18 -1.71 -16.94
N ILE A 68 -6.85 -1.68 -16.79
CA ILE A 68 -5.95 -2.43 -17.67
C ILE A 68 -6.10 -3.93 -17.51
N LEU A 69 -6.63 -4.37 -16.36
CA LEU A 69 -6.94 -5.77 -16.13
C LEU A 69 -8.14 -6.20 -16.98
N GLU A 70 -9.05 -5.32 -17.38
CA GLU A 70 -10.23 -5.67 -18.20
C GLU A 70 -10.00 -5.57 -19.71
N MET A 71 -8.86 -5.01 -20.13
CA MET A 71 -8.54 -4.83 -21.53
C MET A 71 -8.37 -6.18 -22.25
N LYS A 72 -8.96 -6.29 -23.45
CA LYS A 72 -8.59 -7.33 -24.41
C LYS A 72 -7.34 -6.87 -25.16
N ILE A 73 -6.27 -7.65 -25.07
CA ILE A 73 -4.98 -7.30 -25.65
C ILE A 73 -4.47 -8.38 -26.60
N GLU A 74 -3.57 -8.01 -27.50
CA GLU A 74 -2.79 -8.96 -28.28
C GLU A 74 -1.63 -9.53 -27.46
N LYS A 75 -1.05 -10.64 -27.91
CA LYS A 75 0.16 -11.19 -27.29
C LYS A 75 1.40 -10.44 -27.78
N ARG A 76 1.83 -9.45 -27.00
CA ARG A 76 2.96 -8.54 -27.31
C ARG A 76 3.85 -8.30 -26.08
N HIS A 77 4.85 -7.45 -26.25
CA HIS A 77 5.54 -6.82 -25.13
C HIS A 77 4.75 -5.61 -24.65
N TYR A 78 4.34 -5.61 -23.38
CA TYR A 78 3.73 -4.46 -22.72
C TYR A 78 4.68 -3.84 -21.69
N HIS A 79 4.75 -2.52 -21.66
CA HIS A 79 5.44 -1.76 -20.62
C HIS A 79 4.43 -0.91 -19.84
N LEU A 80 4.27 -1.17 -18.54
CA LEU A 80 3.36 -0.43 -17.67
C LEU A 80 4.09 0.75 -17.02
N ASN A 81 3.66 1.97 -17.36
CA ASN A 81 4.25 3.22 -16.88
C ASN A 81 3.24 3.93 -15.97
N GLY A 82 3.49 3.92 -14.66
CA GLY A 82 2.54 4.44 -13.66
C GLY A 82 2.84 3.91 -12.27
N TYR A 83 2.12 4.42 -11.27
CA TYR A 83 2.14 3.89 -9.90
C TYR A 83 1.02 2.89 -9.63
N TRP A 84 -0.11 3.01 -10.33
CA TRP A 84 -1.25 2.09 -10.34
C TRP A 84 -1.95 1.97 -8.98
N GLN A 85 -2.03 3.03 -8.20
CA GLN A 85 -2.35 2.94 -6.76
C GLN A 85 -3.84 2.82 -6.44
N GLU A 86 -4.71 2.75 -7.45
CA GLU A 86 -6.14 2.62 -7.21
C GLU A 86 -6.50 1.24 -6.64
N SER A 87 -7.21 1.23 -5.51
CA SER A 87 -7.53 0.00 -4.76
C SER A 87 -8.39 -0.99 -5.54
N HIS A 88 -9.18 -0.51 -6.52
CA HIS A 88 -10.06 -1.33 -7.34
C HIS A 88 -9.30 -2.38 -8.18
N TYR A 89 -8.02 -2.15 -8.47
CA TYR A 89 -7.16 -3.13 -9.14
C TYR A 89 -6.82 -4.34 -8.27
N TYR A 90 -6.88 -4.19 -6.94
CA TYR A 90 -6.26 -5.13 -6.01
C TYR A 90 -7.26 -5.86 -5.13
N ILE A 91 -8.28 -5.14 -4.62
CA ILE A 91 -9.28 -5.71 -3.70
C ILE A 91 -9.94 -6.98 -4.28
N PRO A 92 -10.42 -7.00 -5.54
CA PRO A 92 -11.04 -8.20 -6.12
C PRO A 92 -10.07 -9.37 -6.31
N HIS A 93 -8.77 -9.10 -6.27
CA HIS A 93 -7.70 -10.07 -6.55
C HIS A 93 -6.91 -10.46 -5.30
N ARG A 94 -7.41 -10.14 -4.09
CA ARG A 94 -6.66 -10.31 -2.84
C ARG A 94 -6.11 -11.71 -2.65
N GLU A 95 -6.92 -12.76 -2.80
CA GLU A 95 -6.47 -14.14 -2.62
C GLU A 95 -5.30 -14.50 -3.56
N GLN A 96 -5.41 -14.10 -4.83
CA GLN A 96 -4.36 -14.28 -5.83
C GLN A 96 -3.09 -13.51 -5.45
N ILE A 97 -3.23 -12.25 -5.03
CA ILE A 97 -2.13 -11.37 -4.64
C ILE A 97 -1.40 -11.90 -3.41
N LEU A 98 -2.13 -12.41 -2.41
CA LEU A 98 -1.52 -13.06 -1.25
C LEU A 98 -0.59 -14.19 -1.69
N GLY A 99 -0.94 -14.93 -2.75
CA GLY A 99 -0.12 -15.97 -3.35
C GLY A 99 1.18 -15.48 -4.02
N PHE A 100 1.32 -14.19 -4.31
CA PHE A 100 2.53 -13.66 -4.95
C PHE A 100 3.72 -13.60 -4.02
N PHE A 101 3.48 -13.37 -2.72
CA PHE A 101 4.50 -13.12 -1.72
C PHE A 101 4.88 -14.41 -0.97
N ASN A 102 6.17 -14.64 -0.74
CA ASN A 102 6.68 -15.83 -0.07
C ASN A 102 6.47 -15.73 1.44
N GLU A 103 6.83 -14.59 2.03
CA GLU A 103 6.50 -14.27 3.41
C GLU A 103 4.98 -14.06 3.55
N LYS A 104 4.42 -14.59 4.63
CA LYS A 104 2.99 -14.47 4.96
C LYS A 104 2.86 -13.77 6.30
N ALA A 105 1.75 -13.03 6.46
CA ALA A 105 1.35 -12.54 7.77
C ALA A 105 1.14 -13.71 8.74
N ASP A 106 1.33 -13.47 10.03
CA ASP A 106 1.05 -14.45 11.06
C ASP A 106 -0.46 -14.77 11.09
N VAL A 107 -0.78 -15.99 11.50
CA VAL A 107 -2.15 -16.42 11.78
C VAL A 107 -2.54 -16.11 13.23
N HIS A 108 -1.55 -15.96 14.12
CA HIS A 108 -1.76 -15.54 15.51
C HIS A 108 -1.57 -14.03 15.57
N LEU A 109 -2.69 -13.33 15.64
CA LEU A 109 -2.70 -11.88 15.72
C LEU A 109 -2.66 -11.40 17.17
N ASP A 110 -2.03 -10.26 17.39
CA ASP A 110 -2.20 -9.47 18.60
C ASP A 110 -3.60 -8.85 18.58
N THR A 111 -4.47 -9.39 19.45
CA THR A 111 -5.86 -8.97 19.58
C THR A 111 -6.10 -8.02 20.73
N ASP A 112 -5.09 -7.74 21.57
CA ASP A 112 -5.24 -6.94 22.78
C ASP A 112 -4.72 -5.52 22.53
N ASN A 113 -3.67 -5.41 21.72
CA ASN A 113 -3.04 -4.13 21.40
C ASN A 113 -3.54 -3.56 20.07
N ILE A 114 -3.20 -2.30 19.83
CA ILE A 114 -3.48 -1.62 18.56
C ILE A 114 -2.20 -1.02 17.98
N ILE A 115 -2.07 -1.06 16.66
CA ILE A 115 -0.95 -0.42 15.96
C ILE A 115 -1.44 0.69 15.05
N MET A 116 -0.69 1.80 15.03
CA MET A 116 -0.86 2.86 14.04
C MET A 116 0.42 3.18 13.29
N HIS A 117 0.29 3.51 12.01
CA HIS A 117 1.39 4.00 11.18
C HIS A 117 1.20 5.47 10.84
N VAL A 118 2.19 6.31 11.15
CA VAL A 118 2.16 7.76 10.91
C VAL A 118 3.33 8.19 10.03
N ARG A 119 3.04 8.82 8.89
CA ARG A 119 4.05 9.33 7.92
C ARG A 119 4.18 10.84 8.05
N LEU A 120 5.36 11.33 8.42
CA LEU A 120 5.61 12.77 8.66
C LEU A 120 6.73 13.35 7.80
N ASP A 121 7.92 12.74 7.69
CA ASP A 121 9.15 13.41 7.24
C ASP A 121 9.01 14.13 5.88
N ASP A 122 8.86 13.40 4.79
CA ASP A 122 8.66 14.00 3.46
C ASP A 122 7.30 14.69 3.34
N TYR A 123 6.31 14.27 4.12
CA TYR A 123 4.94 14.77 4.04
C TYR A 123 4.84 16.20 4.56
N LYS A 124 5.66 16.58 5.54
CA LYS A 124 5.77 17.95 6.06
C LYS A 124 6.41 18.93 5.06
N LYS A 125 7.18 18.43 4.09
CA LYS A 125 7.93 19.26 3.13
C LYS A 125 7.05 19.81 1.99
N PHE A 126 5.80 19.33 1.85
CA PHE A 126 4.88 19.77 0.79
C PHE A 126 4.07 21.02 1.20
N GLY A 127 4.50 22.22 0.82
CA GLY A 127 3.69 23.45 0.99
C GLY A 127 3.41 23.86 2.45
N LYS A 128 2.32 24.62 2.69
CA LYS A 128 1.94 25.15 4.02
C LYS A 128 1.29 24.08 4.90
N GLY A 129 2.08 23.11 5.36
CA GLY A 129 1.63 22.07 6.30
C GLY A 129 1.43 20.68 5.70
N GLY A 130 1.87 20.45 4.47
CA GLY A 130 2.06 19.10 3.96
C GLY A 130 0.82 18.38 3.46
N THR A 131 1.05 17.12 3.13
CA THR A 131 0.03 16.06 3.02
C THR A 131 -0.15 15.31 4.34
N VAL A 132 0.37 15.84 5.46
CA VAL A 132 0.26 15.22 6.79
C VAL A 132 -1.21 15.16 7.22
N LEU A 133 -1.64 14.00 7.71
CA LEU A 133 -2.98 13.82 8.25
C LEU A 133 -3.16 14.61 9.56
N ASP A 134 -4.36 15.13 9.75
CA ASP A 134 -4.73 15.74 11.02
C ASP A 134 -4.65 14.68 12.15
N PRO A 135 -3.98 14.94 13.29
CA PRO A 135 -3.94 13.99 14.39
C PRO A 135 -5.32 13.53 14.86
N GLN A 136 -6.35 14.37 14.68
CA GLN A 136 -7.72 14.03 15.05
C GLN A 136 -8.22 12.74 14.37
N TYR A 137 -7.78 12.44 13.14
CA TYR A 137 -8.12 11.18 12.47
C TYR A 137 -7.69 9.96 13.30
N TYR A 138 -6.47 9.97 13.83
CA TYR A 138 -5.96 8.86 14.64
C TYR A 138 -6.67 8.83 15.99
N ILE A 139 -6.89 9.99 16.62
CA ILE A 139 -7.62 10.09 17.89
C ILE A 139 -9.02 9.49 17.75
N ASP A 140 -9.76 9.86 16.71
CA ASP A 140 -11.11 9.36 16.44
C ASP A 140 -11.15 7.84 16.23
N CYS A 141 -10.07 7.24 15.70
CA CYS A 141 -9.96 5.79 15.55
C CYS A 141 -9.65 5.13 16.90
N LEU A 142 -8.70 5.68 17.66
CA LEU A 142 -8.32 5.17 18.98
C LEU A 142 -9.49 5.21 19.97
N GLU A 143 -10.31 6.27 19.94
CA GLU A 143 -11.49 6.40 20.82
C GLU A 143 -12.63 5.41 20.50
N ARG A 144 -12.53 4.63 19.40
CA ARG A 144 -13.51 3.60 19.00
C ARG A 144 -13.10 2.18 19.40
N GLU A 145 -11.90 2.01 19.94
CA GLU A 145 -11.35 0.70 20.31
C GLU A 145 -11.05 0.64 21.80
N ASP A 146 -11.27 -0.53 22.38
CA ASP A 146 -10.65 -0.93 23.63
C ASP A 146 -9.33 -1.65 23.30
N PHE A 147 -8.23 -1.25 23.92
CA PHE A 147 -6.91 -1.85 23.73
C PHE A 147 -6.03 -1.66 24.97
N ASP A 148 -5.03 -2.55 25.14
CA ASP A 148 -4.09 -2.49 26.25
C ASP A 148 -2.95 -1.51 25.97
N GLU A 149 -2.21 -1.70 24.86
CA GLU A 149 -1.10 -0.84 24.46
C GLU A 149 -1.27 -0.26 23.05
N LEU A 150 -0.79 0.97 22.86
CA LEU A 150 -0.70 1.63 21.56
C LEU A 150 0.72 1.51 20.99
N PHE A 151 0.86 0.84 19.85
CA PHE A 151 2.09 0.81 19.07
C PHE A 151 2.07 1.85 17.96
N ILE A 152 3.18 2.56 17.78
CA ILE A 152 3.36 3.55 16.70
C ILE A 152 4.56 3.16 15.84
N ILE A 153 4.33 3.09 14.53
CA ILE A 153 5.40 3.11 13.53
C ILE A 153 5.40 4.46 12.83
N THR A 154 6.57 5.09 12.76
CA THR A 154 6.73 6.38 12.08
C THR A 154 8.14 6.57 11.57
N ASP A 155 8.27 7.42 10.56
CA ASP A 155 9.54 7.89 10.03
C ASP A 155 10.11 9.12 10.78
N ALA A 156 9.42 9.65 11.80
CA ALA A 156 9.88 10.77 12.60
C ALA A 156 9.40 10.69 14.08
N PRO A 157 9.91 9.73 14.88
CA PRO A 157 9.37 9.44 16.23
C PRO A 157 9.51 10.58 17.26
N GLU A 158 10.46 11.49 17.06
CA GLU A 158 10.73 12.62 17.97
C GLU A 158 9.92 13.88 17.64
N ASP A 159 8.94 13.77 16.75
CA ASP A 159 8.20 14.91 16.24
C ASP A 159 7.08 15.36 17.20
N ASP A 160 6.94 16.68 17.41
CA ASP A 160 5.90 17.27 18.27
C ASP A 160 4.46 16.91 17.86
N TYR A 161 4.26 16.43 16.62
CA TYR A 161 3.01 15.82 16.17
C TYR A 161 2.47 14.78 17.15
N PHE A 162 3.37 14.06 17.84
CA PHE A 162 2.99 12.96 18.72
C PHE A 162 2.57 13.39 20.12
N ASN A 163 2.76 14.65 20.51
CA ASN A 163 2.43 15.14 21.86
C ASN A 163 0.95 14.90 22.22
N VAL A 164 0.06 14.92 21.24
CA VAL A 164 -1.37 14.67 21.44
C VAL A 164 -1.69 13.21 21.82
N PHE A 165 -0.79 12.28 21.53
CA PHE A 165 -0.95 10.85 21.85
C PHE A 165 -0.32 10.47 23.20
N ASN A 166 0.34 11.39 23.91
CA ASN A 166 1.02 11.10 25.19
C ASN A 166 0.06 10.49 26.25
N ARG A 167 -1.24 10.81 26.18
CA ARG A 167 -2.25 10.24 27.09
C ARG A 167 -2.43 8.72 26.94
N TYR A 168 -2.00 8.15 25.81
CA TYR A 168 -2.04 6.71 25.52
C TYR A 168 -0.73 5.99 25.83
N ASN A 169 0.29 6.69 26.35
CA ASN A 169 1.61 6.13 26.65
C ASN A 169 2.18 5.23 25.53
N PRO A 170 2.32 5.74 24.29
CA PRO A 170 2.59 4.90 23.14
C PRO A 170 3.98 4.25 23.16
N ILE A 171 4.05 3.03 22.61
CA ILE A 171 5.28 2.30 22.34
C ILE A 171 5.69 2.55 20.88
N TYR A 172 6.83 3.20 20.68
CA TYR A 172 7.38 3.40 19.34
C TYR A 172 8.17 2.16 18.90
N ALA A 173 7.66 1.48 17.87
CA ALA A 173 8.38 0.38 17.25
C ALA A 173 9.52 0.93 16.38
N LYS A 174 10.68 0.26 16.42
CA LYS A 174 11.90 0.70 15.74
C LYS A 174 12.61 -0.48 15.09
N GLY A 175 12.12 -0.88 13.92
CA GLY A 175 12.73 -1.89 13.07
C GLY A 175 13.38 -1.29 11.82
N SER A 176 13.87 -2.18 10.96
CA SER A 176 14.09 -1.88 9.54
C SER A 176 12.76 -1.78 8.79
N GLU A 177 12.76 -1.19 7.59
CA GLU A 177 11.57 -1.10 6.72
C GLU A 177 10.86 -2.46 6.56
N LYS A 178 11.63 -3.57 6.47
CA LYS A 178 11.08 -4.93 6.45
C LYS A 178 10.42 -5.32 7.76
N GLN A 179 11.13 -5.13 8.87
CA GLN A 179 10.65 -5.53 10.19
C GLN A 179 9.39 -4.76 10.55
N ASP A 180 9.38 -3.45 10.32
CA ASP A 180 8.21 -2.59 10.56
C ASP A 180 7.02 -3.01 9.71
N PHE A 181 7.25 -3.35 8.43
CA PHE A 181 6.19 -3.80 7.53
C PHE A 181 5.51 -5.06 8.06
N TRP A 182 6.30 -6.08 8.39
CA TRP A 182 5.77 -7.35 8.90
C TRP A 182 5.24 -7.24 10.32
N PHE A 183 5.79 -6.35 11.15
CA PHE A 183 5.28 -6.09 12.49
C PHE A 183 3.84 -5.56 12.45
N ILE A 184 3.51 -4.64 11.53
CA ILE A 184 2.12 -4.18 11.33
C ILE A 184 1.17 -5.36 11.04
N THR A 185 1.61 -6.33 10.24
CA THR A 185 0.75 -7.46 9.84
C THR A 185 0.37 -8.40 10.98
N GLN A 186 1.02 -8.28 12.14
CA GLN A 186 0.78 -9.12 13.32
C GLN A 186 -0.38 -8.61 14.18
N PHE A 187 -0.93 -7.42 13.92
CA PHE A 187 -2.01 -6.85 14.73
C PHE A 187 -3.39 -7.11 14.12
N ASP A 188 -4.39 -7.37 14.97
CA ASP A 188 -5.78 -7.54 14.56
C ASP A 188 -6.51 -6.20 14.30
N ARG A 189 -6.00 -5.12 14.91
CA ARG A 189 -6.48 -3.74 14.77
C ARG A 189 -5.37 -2.84 14.27
N ILE A 190 -5.53 -2.30 13.06
CA ILE A 190 -4.51 -1.49 12.37
C ILE A 190 -5.08 -0.13 11.98
N ILE A 191 -4.44 0.96 12.37
CA ILE A 191 -4.72 2.32 11.89
C ILE A 191 -3.63 2.76 10.92
N CYS A 192 -3.95 2.84 9.63
CA CYS A 192 -2.97 3.33 8.66
C CYS A 192 -3.02 4.84 8.51
N GLY A 193 -1.88 5.42 8.18
CA GLY A 193 -1.80 6.74 7.58
C GLY A 193 -2.03 6.70 6.07
N ASN A 194 -1.96 7.87 5.44
CA ASN A 194 -2.01 8.06 3.99
C ASN A 194 -0.69 7.63 3.32
N SER A 195 -0.29 6.39 3.54
CA SER A 195 0.96 5.81 3.08
C SER A 195 0.72 4.49 2.37
N SER A 196 1.33 4.33 1.19
CA SER A 196 1.28 3.07 0.44
C SER A 196 1.93 1.92 1.24
N PHE A 197 2.89 2.24 2.10
CA PHE A 197 3.54 1.27 2.99
C PHE A 197 2.53 0.61 3.94
N SER A 198 1.78 1.42 4.69
CA SER A 198 0.81 0.92 5.65
C SER A 198 -0.39 0.28 4.97
N TRP A 199 -0.80 0.79 3.80
CA TRP A 199 -1.85 0.16 2.99
C TRP A 199 -1.48 -1.28 2.62
N TRP A 200 -0.26 -1.50 2.12
CA TRP A 200 0.20 -2.85 1.75
C TRP A 200 0.35 -3.76 2.96
N ALA A 201 0.87 -3.26 4.09
CA ALA A 201 0.96 -4.04 5.32
C ALA A 201 -0.43 -4.50 5.78
N ALA A 202 -1.41 -3.59 5.82
CA ALA A 202 -2.78 -3.93 6.18
C ALA A 202 -3.44 -4.88 5.15
N PHE A 203 -3.23 -4.65 3.85
CA PHE A 203 -3.78 -5.51 2.79
C PHE A 203 -3.28 -6.96 2.89
N LEU A 204 -2.01 -7.15 3.25
CA LEU A 204 -1.39 -8.47 3.41
C LEU A 204 -1.59 -9.09 4.80
N SER A 205 -2.10 -8.32 5.78
CA SER A 205 -2.41 -8.80 7.12
C SER A 205 -3.67 -9.68 7.16
N ASN A 206 -3.89 -10.38 8.28
CA ASN A 206 -5.16 -11.04 8.58
C ASN A 206 -6.05 -10.22 9.52
N ALA A 207 -5.75 -8.93 9.70
CA ALA A 207 -6.45 -8.05 10.63
C ALA A 207 -7.96 -7.99 10.36
N ARG A 208 -8.77 -8.17 11.40
CA ARG A 208 -10.23 -8.01 11.29
C ARG A 208 -10.62 -6.55 11.11
N LYS A 209 -9.87 -5.62 11.71
CA LYS A 209 -10.23 -4.20 11.70
C LYS A 209 -9.08 -3.32 11.23
N VAL A 210 -9.36 -2.59 10.15
CA VAL A 210 -8.38 -1.75 9.46
C VAL A 210 -8.98 -0.38 9.21
N TYR A 211 -8.37 0.66 9.78
CA TYR A 211 -8.75 2.06 9.61
C TYR A 211 -7.88 2.72 8.53
N MET A 212 -8.53 3.26 7.50
CA MET A 212 -7.90 4.08 6.46
C MET A 212 -8.38 5.53 6.54
N PRO A 213 -7.53 6.51 6.20
CA PRO A 213 -7.96 7.90 6.06
C PRO A 213 -8.83 8.06 4.81
N GLU A 214 -9.90 8.85 4.93
CA GLU A 214 -10.78 9.15 3.78
C GLU A 214 -10.07 10.04 2.73
N CYS A 215 -9.17 10.91 3.20
CA CYS A 215 -8.40 11.80 2.35
C CYS A 215 -6.93 11.40 2.35
N TRP A 216 -6.40 11.07 1.17
CA TRP A 216 -4.98 10.77 1.01
C TRP A 216 -4.10 12.03 0.96
N ILE A 217 -4.68 13.19 0.62
CA ILE A 217 -4.00 14.50 0.52
C ILE A 217 -4.90 15.55 1.20
N ARG A 218 -4.32 16.35 2.10
CA ARG A 218 -5.01 17.49 2.75
C ARG A 218 -5.22 18.59 1.69
N ASN A 219 -6.46 19.06 1.52
CA ASN A 219 -6.94 20.05 0.51
C ASN A 219 -7.23 19.51 -0.91
N SER A 220 -8.05 18.46 -1.02
CA SER A 220 -8.54 17.93 -2.31
C SER A 220 -9.61 18.78 -3.02
N TYR A 221 -10.05 19.92 -2.45
CA TYR A 221 -11.08 20.77 -3.07
C TYR A 221 -10.66 21.37 -4.43
N ASP A 222 -9.37 21.40 -4.76
CA ASP A 222 -8.86 22.02 -6.00
C ASP A 222 -7.82 21.18 -6.78
N ILE A 223 -7.82 19.85 -6.62
CA ILE A 223 -6.74 19.01 -7.19
C ILE A 223 -7.26 17.72 -7.84
N ARG A 224 -8.42 17.80 -8.51
CA ARG A 224 -8.84 16.75 -9.46
C ARG A 224 -7.91 16.62 -10.68
N HIS A 225 -6.91 17.49 -10.82
CA HIS A 225 -6.18 17.66 -12.07
C HIS A 225 -4.66 17.53 -12.00
N ASN A 226 -4.01 17.30 -10.84
CA ASN A 226 -2.55 17.15 -10.80
C ASN A 226 -2.06 16.30 -9.61
N LEU A 227 -1.81 15.00 -9.86
CA LEU A 227 -1.06 14.00 -9.05
C LEU A 227 -1.92 12.96 -8.28
N PRO A 228 -1.33 11.76 -8.06
CA PRO A 228 -1.80 10.49 -8.63
C PRO A 228 -3.20 10.10 -8.17
N PHE A 229 -3.95 9.54 -9.12
CA PHE A 229 -5.34 9.16 -8.98
C PHE A 229 -5.60 8.29 -7.75
N GLY A 230 -6.53 8.77 -6.92
CA GLY A 230 -7.59 7.97 -6.35
C GLY A 230 -7.19 6.65 -5.70
N ILE A 231 -6.58 6.69 -4.51
CA ILE A 231 -7.00 5.75 -3.48
C ILE A 231 -8.42 6.17 -3.07
N LEU A 232 -9.40 5.83 -3.90
CA LEU A 232 -10.81 5.77 -3.53
C LEU A 232 -10.99 4.50 -2.69
N MET A 233 -10.39 4.46 -1.50
CA MET A 233 -10.83 3.53 -0.47
C MET A 233 -12.15 4.11 0.03
N LYS A 234 -13.27 3.50 -0.35
CA LYS A 234 -14.54 3.83 0.30
C LYS A 234 -14.32 3.71 1.81
N ALA A 235 -14.50 4.81 2.52
CA ALA A 235 -14.67 4.83 3.95
C ALA A 235 -15.83 3.90 4.29
N GLY A 236 -15.53 2.80 4.97
CA GLY A 236 -16.51 1.80 5.35
C GLY A 236 -15.87 0.43 5.42
N PHE A 237 -15.52 0.02 6.65
CA PHE A 237 -15.38 -1.35 7.12
C PHE A 237 -15.04 -2.40 6.04
N ILE A 238 -13.77 -2.81 5.98
CA ILE A 238 -13.43 -4.09 5.37
C ILE A 238 -13.60 -5.15 6.47
N ASP A 239 -14.82 -5.63 6.66
CA ASP A 239 -15.03 -6.92 7.33
C ASP A 239 -14.57 -7.99 6.33
N TYR A 240 -13.38 -8.56 6.57
CA TYR A 240 -13.02 -9.83 5.94
C TYR A 240 -13.86 -10.91 6.62
N VAL A 241 -15.02 -11.22 6.04
CA VAL A 241 -15.75 -12.47 6.36
C VAL A 241 -14.94 -13.64 5.83
#